data_AF-A0A061JAR9-F1
#
_entry.id   AF-A0A061JAR9-F1
#
_cell.length_a   1.000
_cell.length_b   1.000
_cell.length_c   1.000
_cell.angle_alpha   90.00
_cell.angle_beta   90.00
_cell.angle_gamma   90.00
#
_symmetry.space_group_name_H-M   'P 1'
#
loop_
_entity.id
_entity.type
_entity.pdbx_description
1 polymer ?
#
loop_
_entity_poly.entity_id
_entity_poly.type
_entity_poly.pdbx_seq_one_letter_code
_entity_poly.pdbx_strand_id
1 'polypeptide(L)'
;MPLFWKEEVEERCPLLNLNNGFLEANRDLLRSRLENWVKKAGFFLQPVNYVEIEDDDEETTRVIIKDADRTFFHPEHRKKFVAFLSAMHNEFNAYGQAMSYLAGICLLVLSEEETAAVLRYVTKEHIPGHWAAEAVGFSTTAWVVEGFMQRMFPDVAKHLETLKLWPDTYLQKILTGLCIHVLEFKDLFVFLDLFMEGGVKFLIKYCLAIVEHFRSHLLRVKSAENASDVYAIMRLDAKVVDPHDVRDILQRAPLIDLGPEGETIDILRMEAYDRHVAPRLQRAPKTEAFEPCNVCNERKPVWWNDELGVVCTECKDGAPELTYVKY
;
A
#
# COMPACT_ATOMS: atom_id res chain seq x y z
N MET A 1 23.75 7.52 -0.93
CA MET A 1 23.59 8.80 -1.65
C MET A 1 24.28 9.89 -0.84
N PRO A 2 25.35 10.55 -1.35
CA PRO A 2 25.98 11.67 -0.64
C PRO A 2 24.94 12.77 -0.38
N LEU A 3 25.01 13.45 0.76
CA LEU A 3 24.05 14.50 1.20
C LEU A 3 22.66 14.03 1.64
N PHE A 4 22.30 12.76 1.48
CA PHE A 4 20.95 12.26 1.81
C PHE A 4 20.46 12.67 3.20
N TRP A 5 21.29 12.52 4.23
CA TRP A 5 20.89 12.89 5.58
C TRP A 5 20.59 14.39 5.72
N LYS A 6 21.39 15.23 5.07
CA LYS A 6 21.22 16.68 5.10
C LYS A 6 19.97 17.09 4.30
N GLU A 7 19.88 16.69 3.04
CA GLU A 7 18.87 17.19 2.11
C GLU A 7 17.50 16.50 2.27
N GLU A 8 17.45 15.29 2.84
CA GLU A 8 16.19 14.55 3.00
C GLU A 8 15.74 14.51 4.46
N VAL A 9 16.65 14.23 5.40
CA VAL A 9 16.30 14.05 6.81
C VAL A 9 16.23 15.37 7.55
N GLU A 10 17.28 16.21 7.46
CA GLU A 10 17.30 17.51 8.15
C GLU A 10 16.31 18.52 7.52
N GLU A 11 16.16 18.50 6.19
CA GLU A 11 15.17 19.33 5.50
C GLU A 11 13.74 18.75 5.57
N ARG A 12 13.57 17.55 6.11
CA ARG A 12 12.27 16.86 6.33
C ARG A 12 11.47 16.68 5.04
N CYS A 13 11.97 15.83 4.17
CA CYS A 13 11.24 15.39 2.98
C CYS A 13 9.85 14.82 3.33
N PRO A 14 8.90 14.77 2.39
CA PRO A 14 7.50 14.51 2.74
C PRO A 14 7.27 13.09 3.28
N LEU A 15 8.17 12.14 3.01
CA LEU A 15 8.23 10.83 3.67
C LEU A 15 8.29 10.96 5.21
N LEU A 16 8.95 12.00 5.71
CA LEU A 16 9.27 12.19 7.12
C LEU A 16 8.27 13.08 7.86
N ASN A 17 7.11 13.36 7.27
CA ASN A 17 6.07 14.19 7.89
C ASN A 17 5.62 13.68 9.27
N LEU A 18 5.73 12.37 9.52
CA LEU A 18 5.38 11.72 10.79
C LEU A 18 6.60 11.33 11.65
N ASN A 19 7.78 11.87 11.33
CA ASN A 19 9.02 11.55 12.04
C ASN A 19 9.03 12.05 13.49
N ASN A 20 8.53 13.27 13.74
CA ASN A 20 8.47 13.89 15.07
C ASN A 20 9.80 13.81 15.88
N GLY A 21 10.94 13.93 15.19
CA GLY A 21 12.28 13.90 15.83
C GLY A 21 12.82 12.49 16.11
N PHE A 22 12.12 11.43 15.69
CA PHE A 22 12.52 10.05 15.95
C PHE A 22 13.85 9.69 15.28
N LEU A 23 14.02 10.01 13.99
CA LEU A 23 15.22 9.67 13.23
C LEU A 23 16.46 10.35 13.79
N GLU A 24 16.35 11.60 14.23
CA GLU A 24 17.43 12.36 14.85
C GLU A 24 17.84 11.72 16.18
N ALA A 25 16.87 11.31 17.00
CA ALA A 25 17.10 10.64 18.27
C ALA A 25 17.66 9.21 18.13
N ASN A 26 17.44 8.56 16.97
CA ASN A 26 17.77 7.15 16.75
C ASN A 26 18.75 6.92 15.59
N ARG A 27 19.43 7.97 15.13
CA ARG A 27 20.30 7.95 13.94
C ARG A 27 21.29 6.77 13.97
N ASP A 28 21.97 6.60 15.10
CA ASP A 28 23.02 5.59 15.24
C ASP A 28 22.47 4.17 15.46
N LEU A 29 21.19 4.05 15.82
CA LEU A 29 20.53 2.77 16.11
C LEU A 29 19.72 2.24 14.93
N LEU A 30 19.32 3.12 14.00
CA LEU A 30 18.40 2.78 12.92
C LEU A 30 18.98 1.69 12.00
N ARG A 31 20.26 1.80 11.63
CA ARG A 31 20.95 0.78 10.83
C ARG A 31 20.91 -0.59 11.50
N SER A 32 21.27 -0.67 12.79
CA SER A 32 21.27 -1.93 13.53
C SER A 32 19.88 -2.54 13.67
N ARG A 33 18.84 -1.70 13.79
CA ARG A 33 17.44 -2.17 13.80
C ARG A 33 17.07 -2.83 12.47
N LEU A 34 17.34 -2.16 11.35
CA LEU A 34 17.00 -2.66 10.01
C LEU A 34 17.89 -3.82 9.56
N GLU A 35 19.07 -4.00 10.15
CA GLU A 35 19.92 -5.16 9.90
C GLU A 35 19.21 -6.49 10.24
N ASN A 36 18.30 -6.49 11.22
CA ASN A 36 17.48 -7.66 11.53
C ASN A 36 16.54 -8.01 10.37
N TRP A 37 16.01 -7.01 9.67
CA TRP A 37 15.18 -7.21 8.49
C TRP A 37 15.99 -7.78 7.33
N VAL A 38 17.21 -7.26 7.13
CA VAL A 38 18.15 -7.79 6.11
C VAL A 38 18.53 -9.24 6.41
N LYS A 39 18.79 -9.59 7.68
CA LYS A 39 19.09 -10.98 8.08
C LYS A 39 17.96 -11.94 7.73
N LYS A 40 16.71 -11.55 7.99
CA LYS A 40 15.52 -12.34 7.58
C LYS A 40 15.41 -12.45 6.06
N ALA A 41 15.69 -11.36 5.37
CA ALA A 41 15.65 -11.28 3.91
C ALA A 41 16.90 -11.88 3.22
N GLY A 42 17.85 -12.46 3.96
CA GLY A 42 19.17 -12.82 3.44
C GLY A 42 19.14 -13.77 2.24
N PHE A 43 18.14 -14.65 2.14
CA PHE A 43 17.93 -15.51 0.97
C PHE A 43 17.64 -14.73 -0.32
N PHE A 44 17.06 -13.54 -0.21
CA PHE A 44 16.67 -12.67 -1.32
C PHE A 44 17.73 -11.61 -1.67
N LEU A 45 18.90 -11.66 -1.02
CA LEU A 45 20.00 -10.75 -1.29
C LEU A 45 20.62 -11.06 -2.64
N GLN A 46 20.30 -10.22 -3.62
CA GLN A 46 20.75 -10.33 -5.00
C GLN A 46 20.91 -8.93 -5.59
N PRO A 47 21.77 -8.74 -6.61
CA PRO A 47 21.89 -7.47 -7.31
C PRO A 47 20.53 -6.96 -7.83
N VAL A 48 20.43 -5.63 -7.95
CA VAL A 48 19.26 -4.98 -8.57
C VAL A 48 19.44 -4.99 -10.08
N ASN A 49 18.47 -5.55 -10.79
CA ASN A 49 18.45 -5.55 -12.25
C ASN A 49 17.71 -4.30 -12.74
N TYR A 50 18.46 -3.23 -12.97
CA TYR A 50 17.91 -1.99 -13.51
C TYR A 50 17.44 -2.19 -14.95
N VAL A 51 16.30 -1.56 -15.27
CA VAL A 51 15.70 -1.56 -16.60
C VAL A 51 15.61 -0.14 -17.13
N GLU A 52 15.66 -0.01 -18.46
CA GLU A 52 15.37 1.27 -19.11
C GLU A 52 13.86 1.55 -19.00
N ILE A 53 13.51 2.81 -18.73
CA ILE A 53 12.12 3.26 -18.72
C ILE A 53 11.81 3.62 -20.17
N GLU A 54 11.04 2.77 -20.85
CA GLU A 54 10.73 2.93 -22.27
C GLU A 54 9.68 4.02 -22.51
N ASP A 55 8.72 4.18 -21.58
CA ASP A 55 7.61 5.12 -21.66
C ASP A 55 7.35 5.75 -20.28
N ASP A 56 7.60 7.05 -20.16
CA ASP A 56 7.33 7.83 -18.94
C ASP A 56 5.86 8.21 -18.78
N ASP A 57 5.06 8.05 -19.83
CA ASP A 57 3.63 8.31 -19.87
C ASP A 57 2.77 7.08 -19.54
N GLU A 58 3.38 5.91 -19.39
CA GLU A 58 2.71 4.72 -18.86
C GLU A 58 2.13 5.02 -17.46
N GLU A 59 0.89 4.58 -17.20
CA GLU A 59 0.18 4.83 -15.93
C GLU A 59 1.02 4.49 -14.71
N THR A 60 1.64 3.29 -14.68
CA THR A 60 2.47 2.86 -13.55
C THR A 60 3.72 3.71 -13.40
N THR A 61 4.38 4.08 -14.50
CA THR A 61 5.56 4.95 -14.47
C THR A 61 5.23 6.33 -13.91
N ARG A 62 4.10 6.92 -14.32
CA ARG A 62 3.60 8.19 -13.75
C ARG A 62 3.34 8.08 -12.25
N VAL A 63 2.78 6.95 -11.79
CA VAL A 63 2.57 6.70 -10.36
C VAL A 63 3.91 6.59 -9.61
N ILE A 64 4.89 5.86 -10.16
CA ILE A 64 6.24 5.74 -9.59
C ILE A 64 6.89 7.12 -9.43
N ILE A 65 6.86 7.95 -10.48
CA ILE A 65 7.43 9.30 -10.46
C ILE A 65 6.77 10.14 -9.36
N LYS A 66 5.43 10.11 -9.30
CA LYS A 66 4.66 10.87 -8.31
C LYS A 66 4.96 10.43 -6.87
N ASP A 67 5.13 9.14 -6.63
CA ASP A 67 5.48 8.63 -5.31
C ASP A 67 6.94 8.96 -4.96
N ALA A 68 7.86 8.98 -5.92
CA ALA A 68 9.22 9.46 -5.70
C ALA A 68 9.26 10.95 -5.31
N ASP A 69 8.46 11.80 -5.98
CA ASP A 69 8.32 13.23 -5.66
C ASP A 69 7.78 13.47 -4.25
N ARG A 70 6.93 12.57 -3.76
CA ARG A 70 6.39 12.59 -2.38
C ARG A 70 7.34 11.98 -1.36
N THR A 71 8.39 11.28 -1.80
CA THR A 71 9.31 10.57 -0.91
C THR A 71 10.55 11.40 -0.63
N PHE A 72 11.18 11.97 -1.66
CA PHE A 72 12.43 12.72 -1.54
C PHE A 72 12.31 14.15 -2.08
N PHE A 73 13.18 15.05 -1.65
CA PHE A 73 13.29 16.42 -2.16
C PHE A 73 14.33 16.54 -3.27
N HIS A 74 15.52 15.97 -3.08
CA HIS A 74 16.63 16.23 -3.98
C HIS A 74 16.41 15.56 -5.35
N PRO A 75 16.53 16.29 -6.49
CA PRO A 75 16.23 15.75 -7.82
C PRO A 75 17.00 14.48 -8.16
N GLU A 76 18.30 14.41 -7.81
CA GLU A 76 19.10 13.20 -8.05
C GLU A 76 18.69 12.01 -7.17
N HIS A 77 18.19 12.25 -5.95
CA HIS A 77 17.67 11.17 -5.11
C HIS A 77 16.37 10.64 -5.68
N ARG A 78 15.47 11.53 -6.14
CA ARG A 78 14.24 11.16 -6.86
C ARG A 78 14.55 10.36 -8.11
N LYS A 79 15.47 10.81 -8.96
CA LYS A 79 15.84 10.10 -10.19
C LYS A 79 16.34 8.68 -9.92
N LYS A 80 17.23 8.52 -8.92
CA LYS A 80 17.70 7.19 -8.51
C LYS A 80 16.58 6.34 -7.94
N PHE A 81 15.71 6.94 -7.15
CA PHE A 81 14.59 6.24 -6.54
C PHE A 81 13.55 5.79 -7.56
N VAL A 82 13.25 6.61 -8.58
CA VAL A 82 12.42 6.21 -9.74
C VAL A 82 13.04 5.00 -10.43
N ALA A 83 14.33 5.05 -10.78
CA ALA A 83 15.01 3.91 -11.42
C ALA A 83 14.95 2.64 -10.56
N PHE A 84 15.14 2.77 -9.25
CA PHE A 84 15.05 1.65 -8.30
C PHE A 84 13.62 1.07 -8.25
N LEU A 85 12.60 1.91 -8.14
CA LEU A 85 11.21 1.48 -8.09
C LEU A 85 10.75 0.87 -9.41
N SER A 86 11.19 1.38 -10.56
CA SER A 86 10.94 0.78 -11.87
C SER A 86 11.58 -0.60 -11.98
N ALA A 87 12.79 -0.79 -11.47
CA ALA A 87 13.43 -2.10 -11.42
C ALA A 87 12.63 -3.09 -10.55
N MET A 88 12.17 -2.66 -9.37
CA MET A 88 11.33 -3.49 -8.48
C MET A 88 9.96 -3.79 -9.10
N HIS A 89 9.34 -2.80 -9.74
CA HIS A 89 8.08 -2.98 -10.44
C HIS A 89 8.19 -4.04 -11.53
N ASN A 90 9.22 -3.93 -12.38
CA ASN A 90 9.48 -4.89 -13.44
C ASN A 90 9.80 -6.28 -12.88
N GLU A 91 10.57 -6.38 -11.80
CA GLU A 91 10.88 -7.66 -11.16
C GLU A 91 9.63 -8.35 -10.60
N PHE A 92 8.72 -7.59 -9.99
CA PHE A 92 7.53 -8.15 -9.34
C PHE A 92 6.32 -8.25 -10.27
N ASN A 93 6.38 -7.63 -11.45
CA ASN A 93 5.23 -7.41 -12.32
C ASN A 93 4.02 -6.83 -11.56
N ALA A 94 4.31 -5.93 -10.62
CA ALA A 94 3.37 -5.39 -9.66
C ALA A 94 3.91 -4.07 -9.08
N TYR A 95 3.04 -3.13 -8.73
CA TYR A 95 3.42 -1.90 -8.05
C TYR A 95 2.32 -1.49 -7.07
N GLY A 96 2.69 -1.37 -5.80
CA GLY A 96 1.84 -0.83 -4.76
C GLY A 96 2.52 0.34 -4.07
N GLN A 97 1.76 1.40 -3.77
CA GLN A 97 2.30 2.59 -3.12
C GLN A 97 3.07 2.29 -1.81
N ALA A 98 2.67 1.29 -1.02
CA ALA A 98 3.45 0.94 0.18
C ALA A 98 4.83 0.37 -0.11
N MET A 99 5.05 -0.20 -1.32
CA MET A 99 6.37 -0.62 -1.76
C MET A 99 7.32 0.57 -1.84
N SER A 100 6.87 1.70 -2.40
CA SER A 100 7.71 2.91 -2.48
C SER A 100 8.02 3.43 -1.09
N TYR A 101 7.05 3.55 -0.21
CA TYR A 101 7.31 4.03 1.15
C TYR A 101 8.23 3.12 1.97
N LEU A 102 8.03 1.81 1.90
CA LEU A 102 8.92 0.85 2.57
C LEU A 102 10.34 0.94 1.99
N ALA A 103 10.48 1.05 0.67
CA ALA A 103 11.77 1.27 0.02
C ALA A 103 12.44 2.56 0.50
N GLY A 104 11.67 3.66 0.60
CA GLY A 104 12.15 4.94 1.10
C GLY A 104 12.69 4.86 2.53
N ILE A 105 11.97 4.17 3.42
CA ILE A 105 12.41 3.93 4.81
C ILE A 105 13.69 3.10 4.86
N CYS A 106 13.76 2.02 4.08
CA CYS A 106 14.94 1.16 4.03
C CYS A 106 16.18 1.91 3.51
N LEU A 107 16.03 2.69 2.43
CA LEU A 107 17.11 3.46 1.81
C LEU A 107 17.66 4.58 2.71
N LEU A 108 17.00 4.90 3.84
CA LEU A 108 17.56 5.81 4.84
C LEU A 108 18.92 5.33 5.35
N VAL A 109 19.10 4.01 5.49
CA VAL A 109 20.30 3.41 6.11
C VAL A 109 20.78 2.13 5.44
N LEU A 110 20.01 1.52 4.53
CA LEU A 110 20.37 0.31 3.80
C LEU A 110 20.90 0.62 2.40
N SER A 111 21.64 -0.33 1.83
CA SER A 111 21.99 -0.30 0.41
C SER A 111 20.76 -0.61 -0.47
N GLU A 112 20.87 -0.38 -1.78
CA GLU A 112 19.82 -0.73 -2.74
C GLU A 112 19.60 -2.25 -2.80
N GLU A 113 20.66 -3.05 -2.72
CA GLU A 113 20.58 -4.52 -2.71
C GLU A 113 19.91 -5.04 -1.43
N GLU A 114 20.27 -4.48 -0.28
CA GLU A 114 19.65 -4.80 1.01
C GLU A 114 18.17 -4.40 1.02
N THR A 115 17.85 -3.23 0.47
CA THR A 115 16.47 -2.76 0.34
C THR A 115 15.66 -3.66 -0.57
N ALA A 116 16.19 -4.01 -1.76
CA ALA A 116 15.54 -4.91 -2.69
C ALA A 116 15.30 -6.30 -2.06
N ALA A 117 16.26 -6.82 -1.28
CA ALA A 117 16.10 -8.06 -0.55
C ALA A 117 14.93 -7.99 0.43
N VAL A 118 14.80 -6.91 1.21
CA VAL A 118 13.67 -6.70 2.12
C VAL A 118 12.34 -6.64 1.37
N LEU A 119 12.26 -5.92 0.24
CA LEU A 119 11.04 -5.84 -0.57
C LEU A 119 10.65 -7.21 -1.16
N ARG A 120 11.63 -7.95 -1.69
CA ARG A 120 11.46 -9.33 -2.19
C ARG A 120 10.93 -10.25 -1.10
N TYR A 121 11.50 -10.19 0.10
CA TYR A 121 11.05 -10.96 1.25
C TYR A 121 9.61 -10.62 1.62
N VAL A 122 9.30 -9.33 1.76
CA VAL A 122 7.95 -8.87 2.12
C VAL A 122 6.90 -9.29 1.08
N THR A 123 7.17 -9.10 -0.21
CA THR A 123 6.19 -9.45 -1.26
C THR A 123 6.04 -10.95 -1.47
N LYS A 124 7.04 -11.77 -1.17
CA LYS A 124 6.98 -13.23 -1.39
C LYS A 124 6.46 -13.96 -0.15
N GLU A 125 6.92 -13.57 1.03
CA GLU A 125 6.69 -14.32 2.28
C GLU A 125 5.64 -13.68 3.18
N HIS A 126 5.49 -12.35 3.17
CA HIS A 126 4.59 -11.68 4.12
C HIS A 126 3.26 -11.26 3.53
N ILE A 127 3.24 -10.72 2.32
CA ILE A 127 2.02 -10.18 1.70
C ILE A 127 1.92 -10.53 0.20
N PRO A 128 1.95 -11.82 -0.16
CA PRO A 128 1.89 -12.22 -1.57
C PRO A 128 0.63 -11.70 -2.25
N GLY A 129 0.82 -11.06 -3.41
CA GLY A 129 -0.22 -10.46 -4.24
C GLY A 129 -0.82 -9.15 -3.74
N HIS A 130 -0.32 -8.55 -2.65
CA HIS A 130 -0.90 -7.31 -2.11
C HIS A 130 -0.49 -6.05 -2.90
N TRP A 131 0.63 -6.09 -3.62
CA TRP A 131 1.09 -4.99 -4.48
C TRP A 131 0.63 -5.14 -5.94
N ALA A 132 -0.11 -6.20 -6.27
CA ALA A 132 -0.66 -6.38 -7.62
C ALA A 132 -1.82 -5.41 -7.87
N ALA A 133 -1.95 -4.93 -9.11
CA ALA A 133 -2.95 -3.93 -9.50
C ALA A 133 -4.40 -4.39 -9.24
N GLU A 134 -4.69 -5.67 -9.44
CA GLU A 134 -6.03 -6.26 -9.25
C GLU A 134 -6.48 -6.31 -7.78
N ALA A 135 -5.62 -5.92 -6.83
CA ALA A 135 -5.88 -5.87 -5.38
C ALA A 135 -6.45 -7.17 -4.78
N VAL A 136 -6.24 -8.32 -5.45
CA VAL A 136 -6.74 -9.63 -5.04
C VAL A 136 -6.12 -10.06 -3.72
N GLY A 137 -4.79 -9.91 -3.57
CA GLY A 137 -4.09 -10.29 -2.35
C GLY A 137 -4.58 -9.51 -1.13
N PHE A 138 -4.81 -8.21 -1.29
CA PHE A 138 -5.42 -7.36 -0.27
C PHE A 138 -6.84 -7.81 0.07
N SER A 139 -7.70 -7.94 -0.95
CA SER A 139 -9.13 -8.20 -0.72
C SER A 139 -9.33 -9.54 -0.01
N THR A 140 -8.62 -10.59 -0.44
CA THR A 140 -8.69 -11.90 0.23
C THR A 140 -8.31 -11.82 1.70
N THR A 141 -7.23 -11.11 2.04
CA THR A 141 -6.82 -10.90 3.45
C THR A 141 -7.86 -10.09 4.22
N ALA A 142 -8.47 -9.08 3.62
CA ALA A 142 -9.50 -8.26 4.26
C ALA A 142 -10.73 -9.10 4.64
N TRP A 143 -11.15 -10.02 3.76
CA TRP A 143 -12.23 -10.97 4.06
C TRP A 143 -11.84 -12.04 5.10
N VAL A 144 -10.57 -12.43 5.19
CA VAL A 144 -10.10 -13.28 6.29
C VAL A 144 -10.19 -12.55 7.63
N VAL A 145 -9.85 -11.26 7.70
CA VAL A 145 -10.06 -10.44 8.91
C VAL A 145 -11.53 -10.42 9.30
N GLU A 146 -12.43 -10.21 8.34
CA GLU A 146 -13.88 -10.26 8.58
C GLU A 146 -14.33 -11.61 9.14
N GLY A 147 -13.83 -12.73 8.61
CA GLY A 147 -14.13 -14.07 9.12
C GLY A 147 -13.72 -14.27 10.58
N PHE A 148 -12.52 -13.82 10.97
CA PHE A 148 -12.09 -13.82 12.37
C PHE A 148 -12.93 -12.86 13.22
N MET A 149 -13.27 -11.67 12.70
CA MET A 149 -14.09 -10.69 13.39
C MET A 149 -15.50 -11.22 13.68
N GLN A 150 -16.11 -11.95 12.75
CA GLN A 150 -17.42 -12.61 12.96
C GLN A 150 -17.39 -13.62 14.10
N ARG A 151 -16.26 -14.32 14.30
CA ARG A 151 -16.09 -15.30 15.38
C ARG A 151 -15.80 -14.63 16.72
N MET A 152 -14.92 -13.63 16.74
CA MET A 152 -14.40 -13.02 17.97
C MET A 152 -15.25 -11.83 18.46
N PHE A 153 -15.80 -11.05 17.54
CA PHE A 153 -16.59 -9.83 17.78
C PHE A 153 -17.87 -9.82 16.93
N PRO A 154 -18.75 -10.83 17.08
CA PRO A 154 -19.93 -11.02 16.21
C PRO A 154 -20.89 -9.83 16.20
N ASP A 155 -20.96 -9.08 17.30
CA ASP A 155 -21.74 -7.86 17.42
C ASP A 155 -21.20 -6.75 16.53
N VAL A 156 -19.88 -6.56 16.47
CA VAL A 156 -19.25 -5.57 15.59
C VAL A 156 -19.41 -5.97 14.13
N ALA A 157 -19.11 -7.23 13.78
CA ALA A 157 -19.22 -7.69 12.39
C ALA A 157 -20.63 -7.50 11.84
N LYS A 158 -21.65 -7.96 12.58
CA LYS A 158 -23.07 -7.77 12.20
C LYS A 158 -23.46 -6.29 12.10
N HIS A 159 -22.90 -5.45 12.97
CA HIS A 159 -23.17 -4.02 12.96
C HIS A 159 -22.57 -3.35 11.70
N LEU A 160 -21.32 -3.66 11.34
CA LEU A 160 -20.68 -3.15 10.13
C LEU A 160 -21.39 -3.65 8.85
N GLU A 161 -21.84 -4.90 8.84
CA GLU A 161 -22.67 -5.46 7.77
C GLU A 161 -23.99 -4.68 7.62
N THR A 162 -24.65 -4.37 8.73
CA THR A 162 -25.90 -3.57 8.73
C THR A 162 -25.68 -2.17 8.18
N LEU A 163 -24.51 -1.58 8.43
CA LEU A 163 -24.07 -0.30 7.87
C LEU A 163 -23.58 -0.40 6.41
N LYS A 164 -23.57 -1.60 5.83
CA LYS A 164 -23.05 -1.91 4.47
C LYS A 164 -21.60 -1.51 4.28
N LEU A 165 -20.78 -1.68 5.33
CA LEU A 165 -19.34 -1.43 5.30
C LEU A 165 -18.60 -2.72 5.07
N TRP A 166 -17.85 -2.79 3.97
CA TRP A 166 -17.11 -3.98 3.56
C TRP A 166 -15.64 -3.86 3.95
N PRO A 167 -14.97 -4.96 4.36
CA PRO A 167 -13.58 -4.92 4.83
C PRO A 167 -12.61 -4.30 3.82
N ASP A 168 -12.86 -4.46 2.52
CA ASP A 168 -12.07 -3.88 1.44
C ASP A 168 -12.04 -2.33 1.46
N THR A 169 -13.02 -1.67 2.09
CA THR A 169 -13.11 -0.20 2.05
C THR A 169 -12.39 0.47 3.22
N TYR A 170 -12.17 -0.23 4.32
CA TYR A 170 -11.63 0.36 5.55
C TYR A 170 -10.29 -0.20 6.01
N LEU A 171 -9.83 -1.38 5.52
CA LEU A 171 -8.57 -1.99 5.94
C LEU A 171 -7.34 -1.63 5.08
N GLN A 172 -7.52 -0.87 3.99
CA GLN A 172 -6.46 -0.60 3.01
C GLN A 172 -5.21 0.04 3.62
N LYS A 173 -5.36 0.95 4.60
CA LYS A 173 -4.22 1.65 5.23
C LYS A 173 -3.28 0.70 5.98
N ILE A 174 -3.80 -0.43 6.46
CA ILE A 174 -3.04 -1.43 7.21
C ILE A 174 -2.53 -2.51 6.26
N LEU A 175 -3.44 -3.16 5.53
CA LEU A 175 -3.13 -4.35 4.74
C LEU A 175 -2.35 -4.05 3.46
N THR A 176 -2.61 -2.90 2.84
CA THR A 176 -1.84 -2.45 1.67
C THR A 176 -0.83 -1.39 2.07
N GLY A 177 -1.23 -0.42 2.89
CA GLY A 177 -0.42 0.76 3.24
C GLY A 177 0.66 0.55 4.31
N LEU A 178 0.68 -0.61 4.98
CA LEU A 178 1.58 -0.91 6.10
C LEU A 178 1.66 0.19 7.17
N CYS A 179 0.57 0.94 7.33
CA CYS A 179 0.42 2.04 8.26
C CYS A 179 1.44 3.20 8.14
N ILE A 180 2.25 3.25 7.07
CA ILE A 180 3.35 4.22 6.95
C ILE A 180 2.85 5.68 6.94
N HIS A 181 1.64 5.91 6.44
CA HIS A 181 1.03 7.25 6.36
C HIS A 181 0.23 7.69 7.57
N VAL A 182 0.05 6.80 8.55
CA VAL A 182 -0.88 7.05 9.66
C VAL A 182 -0.20 6.97 11.01
N LEU A 183 0.92 6.23 11.12
CA LEU A 183 1.67 6.11 12.35
C LEU A 183 2.85 7.07 12.42
N GLU A 184 3.04 7.66 13.59
CA GLU A 184 4.29 8.32 13.95
C GLU A 184 5.45 7.34 13.89
N PHE A 185 6.64 7.78 13.49
CA PHE A 185 7.78 6.89 13.23
C PHE A 185 8.13 6.00 14.42
N LYS A 186 8.02 6.54 15.64
CA LYS A 186 8.23 5.78 16.87
C LYS A 186 7.40 4.50 16.92
N ASP A 187 6.10 4.62 16.63
CA ASP A 187 5.15 3.52 16.68
C ASP A 187 5.16 2.72 15.36
N LEU A 188 5.41 3.39 14.22
CA LEU A 188 5.57 2.76 12.90
C LEU A 188 6.71 1.75 12.89
N PHE A 189 7.89 2.07 13.42
CA PHE A 189 8.97 1.10 13.43
C PHE A 189 8.69 -0.10 14.35
N VAL A 190 7.93 0.10 15.44
CA VAL A 190 7.47 -1.03 16.29
C VAL A 190 6.48 -1.90 15.51
N PHE A 191 5.54 -1.29 14.80
CA PHE A 191 4.63 -1.98 13.89
C PHE A 191 5.38 -2.77 12.83
N LEU A 192 6.36 -2.16 12.15
CA LEU A 192 7.15 -2.80 11.10
C LEU A 192 8.01 -3.93 11.64
N ASP A 193 8.60 -3.82 12.83
CA ASP A 193 9.32 -4.94 13.45
C ASP A 193 8.40 -6.13 13.71
N LEU A 194 7.22 -5.90 14.28
CA LEU A 194 6.24 -6.96 14.52
C LEU A 194 5.71 -7.56 13.20
N PHE A 195 5.57 -6.74 12.16
CA PHE A 195 5.24 -7.19 10.82
C PHE A 195 6.34 -8.07 10.21
N MET A 196 7.61 -7.71 10.35
CA MET A 196 8.74 -8.51 9.87
C MET A 196 8.90 -9.83 10.66
N GLU A 197 8.30 -9.93 11.84
CA GLU A 197 8.23 -11.18 12.60
C GLU A 197 7.01 -12.03 12.22
N GLY A 198 5.83 -11.43 12.03
CA GLY A 198 4.57 -12.15 11.91
C GLY A 198 3.88 -12.11 10.54
N GLY A 199 4.38 -11.33 9.58
CA GLY A 199 3.82 -11.18 8.23
C GLY A 199 2.32 -10.87 8.22
N VAL A 200 1.60 -11.48 7.27
CA VAL A 200 0.12 -11.34 7.17
C VAL A 200 -0.61 -11.73 8.45
N LYS A 201 -0.11 -12.72 9.21
CA LYS A 201 -0.73 -13.13 10.48
C LYS A 201 -0.70 -11.98 11.49
N PHE A 202 0.41 -11.24 11.59
CA PHE A 202 0.46 -10.04 12.42
C PHE A 202 -0.51 -8.96 11.94
N LEU A 203 -0.60 -8.71 10.62
CA LEU A 203 -1.54 -7.72 10.08
C LEU A 203 -3.00 -8.04 10.43
N ILE A 204 -3.41 -9.31 10.30
CA ILE A 204 -4.74 -9.78 10.69
C ILE A 204 -4.99 -9.51 12.17
N LYS A 205 -4.04 -9.92 13.03
CA LYS A 205 -4.12 -9.66 14.48
C LYS A 205 -4.18 -8.16 14.80
N TYR A 206 -3.43 -7.33 14.09
CA TYR A 206 -3.44 -5.89 14.29
C TYR A 206 -4.81 -5.28 13.95
N CYS A 207 -5.43 -5.69 12.84
CA CYS A 207 -6.80 -5.28 12.50
C CYS A 207 -7.81 -5.69 13.57
N LEU A 208 -7.70 -6.91 14.10
CA LEU A 208 -8.60 -7.39 15.17
C LEU A 208 -8.38 -6.66 16.50
N ALA A 209 -7.15 -6.25 16.80
CA ALA A 209 -6.84 -5.46 18.00
C ALA A 209 -7.45 -4.05 17.92
N ILE A 210 -7.46 -3.43 16.74
CA ILE A 210 -8.18 -2.16 16.50
C ILE A 210 -9.67 -2.36 16.80
N VAL A 211 -10.27 -3.43 16.27
CA VAL A 211 -11.70 -3.75 16.49
C VAL A 211 -11.99 -3.97 17.97
N GLU A 212 -11.15 -4.72 18.68
CA GLU A 212 -11.29 -4.96 20.12
C GLU A 212 -11.22 -3.66 20.92
N HIS A 213 -10.19 -2.83 20.66
CA HIS A 213 -9.94 -1.57 21.35
C HIS A 213 -11.08 -0.58 21.15
N PHE A 214 -11.54 -0.42 19.90
CA PHE A 214 -12.58 0.53 19.53
C PHE A 214 -13.99 -0.07 19.49
N ARG A 215 -14.21 -1.30 19.97
CA ARG A 215 -15.51 -2.00 19.90
C ARG A 215 -16.69 -1.12 20.33
N SER A 216 -16.57 -0.45 21.47
CA SER A 216 -17.62 0.44 21.98
C SER A 216 -17.86 1.66 21.09
N HIS A 217 -16.82 2.21 20.46
CA HIS A 217 -16.93 3.35 19.54
C HIS A 217 -17.61 2.94 18.23
N LEU A 218 -17.21 1.79 17.67
CA LEU A 218 -17.79 1.24 16.45
C LEU A 218 -19.30 0.97 16.60
N LEU A 219 -19.72 0.37 17.72
CA LEU A 219 -21.12 0.08 18.00
C LEU A 219 -21.98 1.32 18.27
N ARG A 220 -21.36 2.47 18.58
CA ARG A 220 -22.06 3.74 18.77
C ARG A 220 -22.45 4.40 17.45
N VAL A 221 -21.79 4.09 16.34
CA VAL A 221 -22.14 4.63 15.01
C VAL A 221 -23.47 4.04 14.56
N LYS A 222 -24.53 4.85 14.47
CA LYS A 222 -25.91 4.34 14.26
C LYS A 222 -26.43 4.39 12.83
N SER A 223 -25.80 5.15 11.93
CA SER A 223 -26.28 5.34 10.56
C SER A 223 -25.13 5.38 9.56
N ALA A 224 -25.47 5.11 8.29
CA ALA A 224 -24.53 5.24 7.18
C ALA A 224 -24.02 6.68 7.00
N GLU A 225 -24.77 7.69 7.46
CA GLU A 225 -24.36 9.09 7.44
C GLU A 225 -23.15 9.37 8.34
N ASN A 226 -23.00 8.60 9.43
CA ASN A 226 -21.84 8.68 10.33
C ASN A 226 -20.83 7.54 10.08
N ALA A 227 -20.95 6.81 8.97
CA ALA A 227 -20.02 5.73 8.63
C ALA A 227 -18.57 6.24 8.46
N SER A 228 -18.39 7.53 8.17
CA SER A 228 -17.08 8.19 8.17
C SER A 228 -16.30 7.98 9.47
N ASP A 229 -16.99 7.86 10.60
CA ASP A 229 -16.35 7.66 11.91
C ASP A 229 -15.73 6.27 12.02
N VAL A 230 -16.39 5.25 11.44
CA VAL A 230 -15.83 3.90 11.32
C VAL A 230 -14.57 3.95 10.45
N TYR A 231 -14.64 4.64 9.31
CA TYR A 231 -13.46 4.80 8.45
C TYR A 231 -12.32 5.53 9.17
N ALA A 232 -12.61 6.57 9.93
CA ALA A 232 -11.61 7.32 10.68
C ALA A 232 -10.92 6.42 11.71
N ILE A 233 -11.68 5.63 12.47
CA ILE A 233 -11.13 4.67 13.45
C ILE A 233 -10.30 3.59 12.76
N MET A 234 -10.88 2.89 11.77
CA MET A 234 -10.23 1.75 11.11
C MET A 234 -9.01 2.15 10.28
N ARG A 235 -8.91 3.42 9.89
CA ARG A 235 -7.74 3.99 9.20
C ARG A 235 -6.76 4.69 10.14
N LEU A 236 -6.99 4.65 11.45
CA LEU A 236 -6.16 5.30 12.46
C LEU A 236 -5.98 6.80 12.21
N ASP A 237 -7.06 7.50 11.85
CA ASP A 237 -7.05 8.95 11.67
C ASP A 237 -6.75 9.65 13.00
N ALA A 238 -5.73 10.49 13.02
CA ALA A 238 -5.26 11.23 14.20
C ALA A 238 -6.34 12.12 14.84
N LYS A 239 -7.44 12.40 14.15
CA LYS A 239 -8.60 13.11 14.72
C LYS A 239 -9.39 12.29 15.74
N VAL A 240 -9.32 10.96 15.65
CA VAL A 240 -10.13 10.04 16.47
C VAL A 240 -9.30 8.99 17.21
N VAL A 241 -8.06 8.76 16.78
CA VAL A 241 -7.11 7.83 17.40
C VAL A 241 -5.95 8.62 17.96
N ASP A 242 -5.69 8.45 19.25
CA ASP A 242 -4.54 9.07 19.91
C ASP A 242 -3.30 8.14 19.91
N PRO A 243 -2.08 8.67 20.13
CA PRO A 243 -0.88 7.83 20.16
C PRO A 243 -0.88 6.77 21.27
N HIS A 244 -1.66 6.93 22.33
CA HIS A 244 -1.80 5.93 23.38
C HIS A 244 -2.62 4.74 22.90
N ASP A 245 -3.73 4.99 22.18
CA ASP A 245 -4.52 3.96 21.52
C ASP A 245 -3.65 3.09 20.61
N VAL A 246 -2.82 3.73 19.76
CA VAL A 246 -1.88 3.03 18.87
C VAL A 246 -0.95 2.10 19.65
N ARG A 247 -0.36 2.57 20.75
CA ARG A 247 0.54 1.75 21.57
C ARG A 247 -0.17 0.59 22.23
N ASP A 248 -1.39 0.80 22.73
CA ASP A 248 -2.19 -0.25 23.36
C ASP A 248 -2.55 -1.32 22.33
N ILE A 249 -2.93 -0.91 21.12
CA ILE A 249 -3.21 -1.82 19.99
C ILE A 249 -1.95 -2.60 19.59
N LEU A 250 -0.79 -1.95 19.50
CA LEU A 250 0.49 -2.61 19.19
C LEU A 250 0.89 -3.65 20.24
N GLN A 251 0.65 -3.37 21.52
CA GLN A 251 0.89 -4.32 22.61
C GLN A 251 -0.11 -5.47 22.59
N ARG A 252 -1.37 -5.18 22.23
CA ARG A 252 -2.45 -6.16 22.23
C ARG A 252 -2.40 -7.12 21.04
N ALA A 253 -2.02 -6.64 19.86
CA ALA A 253 -2.09 -7.39 18.61
C ALA A 253 -1.33 -8.73 18.65
N PRO A 254 -0.06 -8.82 19.09
CA PRO A 254 0.65 -10.11 19.15
C PRO A 254 -0.07 -11.17 20.00
N LEU A 255 -0.82 -10.72 21.01
CA LEU A 255 -1.54 -11.56 21.98
C LEU A 255 -2.92 -12.02 21.48
N ILE A 256 -3.37 -11.59 20.29
CA ILE A 256 -4.63 -12.09 19.72
C ILE A 256 -4.43 -13.55 19.29
N ASP A 257 -5.26 -14.42 19.84
CA ASP A 257 -5.31 -15.83 19.49
C ASP A 257 -6.29 -16.05 18.33
N LEU A 258 -5.76 -16.50 17.19
CA LEU A 258 -6.56 -16.83 16.00
C LEU A 258 -7.08 -18.29 16.06
N GLY A 259 -6.66 -19.06 17.07
CA GLY A 259 -6.91 -20.49 17.16
C GLY A 259 -6.22 -21.27 16.03
N PRO A 260 -6.64 -22.53 15.80
CA PRO A 260 -6.04 -23.42 14.79
C PRO A 260 -6.08 -22.85 13.37
N GLU A 261 -7.13 -22.09 13.05
CA GLU A 261 -7.32 -21.43 11.75
C GLU A 261 -6.24 -20.39 11.43
N GLY A 262 -5.55 -19.86 12.46
CA GLY A 262 -4.38 -19.01 12.27
C GLY A 262 -3.23 -19.69 11.53
N GLU A 263 -3.13 -21.02 11.58
CA GLU A 263 -2.11 -21.78 10.85
C GLU A 263 -2.51 -22.12 9.41
N THR A 264 -3.75 -21.81 9.01
CA THR A 264 -4.29 -22.11 7.69
C THR A 264 -4.73 -20.84 6.95
N ILE A 265 -4.09 -19.70 7.22
CA ILE A 265 -4.46 -18.40 6.61
C ILE A 265 -4.45 -18.46 5.08
N ASP A 266 -3.51 -19.16 4.46
CA ASP A 266 -3.47 -19.27 2.99
C ASP A 266 -4.69 -20.00 2.44
N ILE A 267 -5.16 -21.04 3.12
CA ILE A 267 -6.40 -21.75 2.77
C ILE A 267 -7.60 -20.81 2.91
N LEU A 268 -7.68 -20.08 4.02
CA LEU A 268 -8.76 -19.10 4.24
C LEU A 268 -8.76 -17.99 3.17
N ARG A 269 -7.58 -17.56 2.69
CA ARG A 269 -7.47 -16.59 1.59
C ARG A 269 -7.94 -17.17 0.26
N MET A 270 -7.66 -18.44 -0.02
CA MET A 270 -8.21 -19.13 -1.19
C MET A 270 -9.73 -19.24 -1.13
N GLU A 271 -10.30 -19.64 0.01
CA GLU A 271 -11.75 -19.69 0.20
C GLU A 271 -12.41 -18.31 0.08
N ALA A 272 -11.76 -17.27 0.63
CA ALA A 272 -12.21 -15.90 0.51
C ALA A 272 -12.19 -15.41 -0.95
N TYR A 273 -11.19 -15.83 -1.72
CA TYR A 273 -11.13 -15.53 -3.15
C TYR A 273 -12.35 -16.08 -3.88
N ASP A 274 -12.61 -17.37 -3.76
CA ASP A 274 -13.71 -18.04 -4.45
C ASP A 274 -15.08 -17.48 -4.06
N ARG A 275 -15.25 -17.15 -2.77
CA ARG A 275 -16.54 -16.68 -2.24
C ARG A 275 -16.81 -15.21 -2.52
N HIS A 276 -15.80 -14.34 -2.39
CA HIS A 276 -16.00 -12.88 -2.37
C HIS A 276 -15.35 -12.15 -3.55
N VAL A 277 -14.18 -12.59 -4.01
CA VAL A 277 -13.38 -11.85 -5.00
C VAL A 277 -13.68 -12.32 -6.43
N ALA A 278 -13.64 -13.62 -6.69
CA ALA A 278 -13.89 -14.18 -8.03
C ALA A 278 -15.25 -13.77 -8.62
N PRO A 279 -16.37 -13.76 -7.88
CA PRO A 279 -17.65 -13.31 -8.43
C PRO A 279 -17.66 -11.82 -8.80
N ARG A 280 -16.87 -11.00 -8.10
CA ARG A 280 -16.74 -9.56 -8.41
C ARG A 280 -15.91 -9.34 -9.67
N LEU A 281 -14.80 -10.07 -9.83
CA LEU A 281 -13.96 -10.01 -11.03
C LEU A 281 -14.72 -10.46 -12.29
N GLN A 282 -15.57 -11.49 -12.18
CA GLN A 282 -16.39 -11.95 -13.31
C GLN A 282 -17.51 -10.98 -13.70
N ARG A 283 -18.01 -10.21 -12.72
CA ARG A 283 -19.05 -9.19 -12.94
C ARG A 283 -18.48 -7.84 -13.36
N ALA A 284 -17.19 -7.59 -13.14
CA ALA A 284 -16.54 -6.38 -13.58
C ALA A 284 -16.59 -6.32 -15.12
N PRO A 285 -17.08 -5.22 -15.71
CA PRO A 285 -17.09 -5.10 -17.16
C PRO A 285 -15.65 -5.15 -17.67
N LYS A 286 -15.37 -6.01 -18.64
CA LYS A 286 -14.06 -6.12 -19.32
C LYS A 286 -13.71 -4.91 -20.20
N THR A 287 -14.44 -3.81 -20.04
CA THR A 287 -14.12 -2.56 -20.72
C THR A 287 -12.92 -1.97 -20.01
N GLU A 288 -11.77 -1.93 -20.67
CA GLU A 288 -10.68 -1.04 -20.27
C GLU A 288 -11.27 0.34 -20.02
N ALA A 289 -11.08 0.88 -18.81
CA ALA A 289 -11.36 2.28 -18.58
C ALA A 289 -10.31 3.07 -19.38
N PHE A 290 -10.77 3.93 -20.28
CA PHE A 290 -9.91 4.84 -21.03
C PHE A 290 -10.47 6.25 -20.89
N GLU A 291 -9.59 7.24 -20.87
CA GLU A 291 -10.01 8.62 -21.09
C GLU A 291 -10.57 8.74 -22.51
N PRO A 292 -11.82 9.21 -22.68
CA PRO A 292 -12.45 9.19 -23.97
C PRO A 292 -11.80 10.22 -24.91
N CYS A 293 -11.79 9.92 -26.20
CA CYS A 293 -11.37 10.84 -27.27
C CYS A 293 -11.97 12.24 -27.05
N ASN A 294 -11.13 13.27 -27.08
CA ASN A 294 -11.53 14.66 -26.85
C ASN A 294 -12.56 15.19 -27.86
N VAL A 295 -12.71 14.53 -29.00
CA VAL A 295 -13.65 14.91 -30.06
C VAL A 295 -14.99 14.21 -29.89
N CYS A 296 -15.01 12.88 -29.76
CA CYS A 296 -16.27 12.12 -29.71
C CYS A 296 -16.75 11.78 -28.29
N ASN A 297 -15.91 11.96 -27.27
CA ASN A 297 -16.17 11.62 -25.88
C ASN A 297 -16.63 10.17 -25.63
N GLU A 298 -16.29 9.25 -26.54
CA GLU A 298 -16.81 7.88 -26.52
C GLU A 298 -15.74 6.81 -26.68
N ARG A 299 -14.75 7.03 -27.57
CA ARG A 299 -13.83 5.99 -28.05
C ARG A 299 -12.42 6.18 -27.51
N LYS A 300 -11.67 5.08 -27.36
CA LYS A 300 -10.29 5.09 -26.88
C LYS A 300 -9.38 5.88 -27.84
N PRO A 301 -8.68 6.91 -27.38
CA PRO A 301 -7.75 7.66 -28.20
C PRO A 301 -6.48 6.85 -28.50
N VAL A 302 -5.90 7.06 -29.68
CA VAL A 302 -4.67 6.40 -30.18
C VAL A 302 -3.75 7.40 -30.88
N TRP A 303 -4.22 8.64 -31.04
CA TRP A 303 -3.53 9.68 -31.80
C TRP A 303 -3.58 10.99 -31.02
N TRP A 304 -2.52 11.77 -31.12
CA TRP A 304 -2.44 13.12 -30.57
C TRP A 304 -2.36 14.12 -31.71
N ASN A 305 -3.09 15.22 -31.55
CA ASN A 305 -2.98 16.41 -32.39
C ASN A 305 -2.97 17.66 -31.50
N ASP A 306 -2.17 18.66 -31.87
CA ASP A 306 -1.98 19.85 -31.03
C ASP A 306 -3.24 20.74 -30.90
N GLU A 307 -4.18 20.64 -31.83
CA GLU A 307 -5.44 21.40 -31.80
C GLU A 307 -6.57 20.64 -31.11
N LEU A 308 -6.64 19.31 -31.31
CA LEU A 308 -7.74 18.46 -30.83
C LEU A 308 -7.42 17.67 -29.55
N GLY A 309 -6.14 17.55 -29.19
CA GLY A 309 -5.66 16.71 -28.10
C GLY A 309 -5.67 15.21 -28.45
N VAL A 310 -6.03 14.37 -27.47
CA VAL A 310 -6.11 12.91 -27.65
C VAL A 310 -7.36 12.51 -28.43
N VAL A 311 -7.18 11.83 -29.56
CA VAL A 311 -8.27 11.44 -30.45
C VAL A 311 -8.22 9.96 -30.85
N CYS A 312 -9.39 9.37 -31.09
CA CYS A 312 -9.50 8.01 -31.61
C CYS A 312 -9.25 7.97 -33.13
N THR A 313 -8.97 6.77 -33.66
CA THR A 313 -8.68 6.56 -35.09
C THR A 313 -9.78 7.09 -36.01
N GLU A 314 -11.05 6.92 -35.66
CA GLU A 314 -12.16 7.39 -36.49
C GLU A 314 -12.31 8.92 -36.49
N CYS A 315 -11.97 9.59 -35.37
CA CYS A 315 -11.95 11.05 -35.31
C CYS A 315 -10.74 11.62 -36.08
N LYS A 316 -9.59 10.94 -36.05
CA LYS A 316 -8.46 11.24 -36.93
C LYS A 316 -8.87 11.13 -38.40
N ASP A 317 -9.50 10.02 -38.79
CA ASP A 317 -9.90 9.77 -40.17
C ASP A 317 -10.98 10.75 -40.66
N GLY A 318 -11.74 11.34 -39.74
CA GLY A 318 -12.73 12.40 -40.02
C GLY A 318 -12.15 13.80 -40.24
N ALA A 319 -10.87 14.02 -39.90
CA ALA A 319 -10.15 15.27 -40.12
C ALA A 319 -8.74 14.98 -40.69
N PRO A 320 -8.64 14.40 -41.91
CA PRO A 320 -7.39 13.95 -42.52
C PRO A 320 -6.42 15.09 -42.88
N GLU A 321 -6.90 16.33 -42.89
CA GLU A 321 -6.10 17.55 -43.12
C GLU A 321 -5.20 17.92 -41.95
N LEU A 322 -5.47 17.39 -40.75
CA LEU A 322 -4.67 17.63 -39.56
C LEU A 322 -3.51 16.63 -39.47
N THR A 323 -2.41 17.06 -38.84
CA THR A 323 -1.26 16.19 -38.59
C THR A 323 -1.40 15.53 -37.23
N TYR A 324 -1.20 14.21 -37.18
CA TYR A 324 -1.34 13.42 -35.96
C TYR A 324 -0.06 12.64 -35.69
N VAL A 325 0.31 12.53 -34.43
CA VAL A 325 1.32 11.59 -33.95
C VAL A 325 0.63 10.46 -33.20
N LYS A 326 1.24 9.28 -33.15
CA LYS A 326 0.69 8.18 -32.37
C LYS A 326 0.78 8.57 -30.88
N TYR A 327 -0.36 8.54 -30.20
CA TYR A 327 -0.49 8.82 -28.77
C TYR A 327 -0.19 7.57 -27.96
#